data_AF-A0A317T450-F1
#
_entry.id   AF-A0A317T450-F1
#
_cell.length_a   1.000
_cell.length_b   1.000
_cell.length_c   1.000
_cell.angle_alpha   90.00
_cell.angle_beta   90.00
_cell.angle_gamma   90.00
#
_symmetry.space_group_name_H-M   'P 1'
#
loop_
_entity.id
_entity.type
_entity.pdbx_description
1 polymer ?
#
loop_
_entity_poly.entity_id
_entity_poly.type
_entity_poly.pdbx_seq_one_letter_code
_entity_poly.pdbx_strand_id
1 'polypeptide(L)'
;MRKKKYTGDSVYFFFDNLLPNSDAIRKRIRDRFATGSIDAFQLLAEIGRDCVGAIQLLPSGVVSALVHKIFAEPVTNQGLEQAAKRLS
;
A
#
# COMPACT_ATOMS: atom_id res chain seq x y z
N MET A 1 19.31 -1.77 21.59
CA MET A 1 17.98 -1.93 20.96
C MET A 1 16.91 -2.06 22.04
N ARG A 2 15.85 -1.25 21.99
CA ARG A 2 14.77 -1.22 22.99
C ARG A 2 13.71 -2.25 22.62
N LYS A 3 13.45 -3.26 23.46
CA LYS A 3 12.47 -4.35 23.22
C LYS A 3 11.03 -4.01 23.67
N LYS A 4 10.65 -2.73 23.70
CA LYS A 4 9.31 -2.33 24.14
C LYS A 4 8.34 -2.42 22.97
N LYS A 5 7.23 -3.14 23.14
CA LYS A 5 6.12 -3.13 22.18
C LYS A 5 5.48 -1.73 22.16
N TYR A 6 5.24 -1.20 20.97
CA TYR A 6 4.42 -0.01 20.76
C TYR A 6 2.97 -0.47 20.57
N THR A 7 2.04 0.22 21.22
CA THR A 7 0.61 -0.13 21.25
C THR A 7 -0.23 1.14 21.34
N GLY A 8 -1.48 1.06 20.90
CA GLY A 8 -2.44 2.17 20.98
C GLY A 8 -2.44 3.04 19.72
N ASP A 9 -3.12 4.17 19.82
CA ASP A 9 -3.51 5.01 18.67
C ASP A 9 -2.33 5.53 17.85
N SER A 10 -1.17 5.75 18.48
CA SER A 10 0.03 6.19 17.76
C SER A 10 0.51 5.17 16.71
N VAL A 11 0.33 3.87 16.98
CA VAL A 11 0.63 2.82 16.02
C VAL A 11 -0.38 2.84 14.89
N TYR A 12 -1.67 2.98 15.22
CA TYR A 12 -2.73 3.07 14.23
C TYR A 12 -2.52 4.26 13.29
N PHE A 13 -2.32 5.45 13.82
CA PHE A 13 -2.13 6.67 13.03
C PHE A 13 -0.87 6.63 12.17
N PHE A 14 0.19 5.96 12.61
CA PHE A 14 1.36 5.76 11.76
C PHE A 14 1.01 5.01 10.47
N PHE A 15 0.27 3.90 10.58
CA PHE A 15 -0.16 3.12 9.42
C PHE A 15 -1.25 3.81 8.61
N ASP A 16 -2.20 4.48 9.28
CA ASP A 16 -3.26 5.22 8.60
C ASP A 16 -2.71 6.31 7.68
N ASN A 17 -1.64 6.98 8.10
CA ASN A 17 -0.94 8.00 7.30
C ASN A 17 -0.17 7.44 6.09
N LEU A 18 -0.06 6.11 5.92
CA LEU A 18 0.48 5.51 4.70
C LEU A 18 -0.58 5.39 3.59
N LEU A 19 -1.85 5.63 3.93
CA LEU A 19 -2.95 5.55 2.98
C LEU A 19 -3.33 6.92 2.43
N PRO A 20 -4.02 6.98 1.27
CA PRO A 20 -4.61 8.21 0.79
C PRO A 20 -5.60 8.79 1.82
N ASN A 21 -5.56 10.11 2.02
CA ASN A 21 -6.41 10.82 2.99
C ASN A 21 -7.90 10.89 2.59
N SER A 22 -8.28 10.40 1.41
CA SER A 22 -9.65 10.46 0.91
C SER A 22 -10.38 9.14 1.11
N ASP A 23 -11.49 9.15 1.85
CA ASP A 23 -12.37 8.01 2.03
C ASP A 23 -12.92 7.45 0.70
N ALA A 24 -13.14 8.32 -0.29
CA ALA A 24 -13.58 7.88 -1.61
C ALA A 24 -12.51 7.03 -2.31
N ILE A 25 -11.24 7.43 -2.18
CA ILE A 25 -10.10 6.65 -2.70
C ILE A 25 -9.95 5.35 -1.91
N ARG A 26 -10.08 5.38 -0.58
CA ARG A 26 -10.03 4.17 0.27
C ARG A 26 -11.13 3.17 -0.08
N LYS A 27 -12.36 3.63 -0.35
CA LYS A 27 -13.46 2.77 -0.83
C LYS A 27 -13.17 2.15 -2.19
N ARG A 28 -12.61 2.92 -3.14
CA ARG A 28 -12.18 2.39 -4.44
C ARG A 28 -11.12 1.30 -4.29
N ILE A 29 -10.14 1.48 -3.39
CA ILE A 29 -9.13 0.45 -3.08
C ILE A 29 -9.81 -0.79 -2.49
N ARG A 30 -10.69 -0.61 -1.50
CA ARG A 30 -11.47 -1.70 -0.90
C ARG A 30 -12.21 -2.50 -1.96
N ASP A 31 -12.95 -1.83 -2.84
CA ASP A 31 -13.76 -2.49 -3.86
C ASP A 31 -12.89 -3.19 -4.92
N ARG A 32 -11.75 -2.58 -5.29
CA ARG A 32 -10.80 -3.14 -6.27
C ARG A 32 -10.11 -4.41 -5.78
N PHE A 33 -9.73 -4.45 -4.50
CA PHE A 33 -9.03 -5.58 -3.89
C PHE A 33 -9.93 -6.45 -3.00
N ALA A 34 -11.24 -6.19 -3.02
CA ALA A 34 -12.25 -6.85 -2.19
C ALA A 34 -11.90 -6.93 -0.70
N THR A 35 -11.32 -5.85 -0.15
CA THR A 35 -10.98 -5.83 1.28
C THR A 35 -12.26 -5.71 2.12
N GLY A 36 -12.28 -6.33 3.31
CA GLY A 36 -13.48 -6.33 4.16
C GLY A 36 -13.85 -4.97 4.76
N SER A 37 -12.93 -3.99 4.73
CA SER A 37 -13.07 -2.66 5.33
C SER A 37 -12.12 -1.64 4.69
N ILE A 38 -12.39 -0.36 4.93
CA ILE A 38 -11.46 0.75 4.65
C ILE A 38 -10.46 1.02 5.81
N ASP A 39 -10.45 0.14 6.82
CA ASP A 39 -9.49 0.16 7.92
C ASP A 39 -8.04 0.04 7.42
N ALA A 40 -7.12 0.75 8.08
CA ALA A 40 -5.74 0.89 7.66
C ALA A 40 -5.04 -0.45 7.45
N PHE A 41 -5.18 -1.36 8.42
CA PHE A 41 -4.55 -2.68 8.34
C PHE A 41 -5.12 -3.54 7.20
N GLN A 42 -6.42 -3.47 6.94
CA GLN A 42 -7.07 -4.25 5.88
C GLN A 42 -6.66 -3.77 4.50
N LEU A 43 -6.57 -2.45 4.30
CA LEU A 43 -6.10 -1.89 3.03
C LEU A 43 -4.61 -2.17 2.82
N LEU A 44 -3.78 -1.94 3.83
CA LEU A 44 -2.33 -2.14 3.74
C LEU A 44 -1.93 -3.60 3.59
N ALA A 45 -2.74 -4.57 4.01
CA ALA A 45 -2.47 -5.98 3.73
C ALA A 45 -2.41 -6.27 2.21
N GLU A 46 -3.23 -5.56 1.42
CA GLU A 46 -3.28 -5.74 -0.04
C GLU A 46 -2.32 -4.81 -0.78
N ILE A 47 -2.31 -3.52 -0.44
CA ILE A 47 -1.53 -2.51 -1.18
C ILE A 47 -0.20 -2.12 -0.51
N GLY A 48 0.07 -2.61 0.70
CA GLY A 48 1.24 -2.22 1.49
C GLY A 48 2.59 -2.76 0.99
N ARG A 49 2.59 -3.49 -0.13
CA ARG A 49 3.81 -3.98 -0.78
C ARG A 49 4.57 -2.89 -1.52
N ASP A 50 3.89 -1.81 -1.88
CA ASP A 50 4.44 -0.65 -2.59
C ASP A 50 4.01 0.62 -1.84
N CYS A 51 4.54 0.78 -0.62
CA CYS A 51 4.28 1.94 0.23
C CYS A 51 5.27 3.07 -0.04
N VAL A 52 4.83 4.29 0.28
CA VAL A 52 5.69 5.46 0.30
C VAL A 52 6.88 5.24 1.26
N GLY A 53 8.10 5.48 0.78
CA GLY A 53 9.33 5.40 1.57
C GLY A 53 10.08 4.08 1.39
N ALA A 54 10.51 3.49 2.52
CA ALA A 54 11.33 2.26 2.55
C ALA A 54 10.65 1.11 3.33
N ILE A 55 9.33 1.21 3.56
CA ILE A 55 8.56 0.23 4.30
C ILE A 55 7.85 -0.68 3.31
N GLN A 56 7.94 -1.99 3.55
CA GLN A 56 7.12 -2.98 2.88
C GLN A 56 6.35 -3.77 3.93
N LEU A 57 5.03 -3.84 3.79
CA LEU A 57 4.16 -4.68 4.61
C LEU A 57 3.85 -5.96 3.84
N LEU A 58 4.28 -7.07 4.42
CA LEU A 58 4.12 -8.40 3.85
C LEU A 58 3.31 -9.29 4.80
N PRO A 59 2.49 -10.20 4.26
CA PRO A 59 1.87 -11.24 5.08
C PRO A 59 2.93 -12.06 5.83
N SER A 60 2.54 -12.60 6.98
CA SER A 60 3.43 -13.46 7.76
C SER A 60 3.94 -14.63 6.91
N GLY A 61 5.25 -14.88 6.95
CA GLY A 61 5.91 -15.94 6.18
C GLY A 61 6.25 -15.59 4.73
N VAL A 62 5.85 -14.42 4.23
CA VAL A 62 6.27 -13.93 2.90
C VAL A 62 7.60 -13.19 3.03
N VAL A 63 8.58 -13.62 2.24
CA VAL A 63 9.88 -12.95 2.14
C VAL A 63 9.82 -11.93 1.00
N SER A 64 10.37 -10.74 1.22
CA SER A 64 10.47 -9.70 0.19
C SER A 64 11.15 -10.24 -1.06
N ALA A 65 10.65 -9.84 -2.24
CA ALA A 65 11.42 -9.96 -3.47
C ALA A 65 12.76 -9.21 -3.33
N LEU A 66 13.77 -9.62 -4.08
CA LEU A 66 15.14 -9.08 -4.00
C LEU A 66 15.14 -7.56 -4.18
N VAL A 67 15.29 -6.79 -3.10
CA VAL A 67 15.35 -5.31 -3.09
C VAL A 67 16.53 -4.72 -3.88
N HIS A 68 17.42 -5.55 -4.40
CA HIS A 68 18.55 -5.15 -5.25
C HIS A 68 18.33 -5.42 -6.75
N LYS A 69 17.12 -5.85 -7.15
CA LYS A 69 16.76 -6.01 -8.57
C LYS A 69 15.53 -5.18 -8.88
N ILE A 70 15.69 -4.24 -9.81
CA ILE A 70 14.60 -3.44 -10.35
C ILE A 70 14.06 -4.17 -11.58
N PHE A 71 12.76 -4.48 -11.57
CA PHE A 71 12.03 -4.94 -12.75
C PHE A 71 11.13 -3.80 -13.22
N ALA A 72 11.20 -3.45 -14.50
CA ALA A 72 10.37 -2.43 -15.11
C ALA A 72 9.95 -2.87 -16.51
N GLU A 73 8.70 -2.60 -16.87
CA GLU A 73 8.19 -2.77 -18.22
C GLU A 73 8.13 -1.39 -18.90
N PRO A 74 8.71 -1.22 -20.11
CA PRO A 74 8.65 0.05 -20.82
C PRO A 74 7.20 0.34 -21.24
N VAL A 75 6.71 1.51 -20.86
CA VAL A 75 5.36 2.00 -21.22
C VAL A 75 5.48 3.01 -22.36
N THR A 76 4.65 2.87 -23.39
CA THR A 76 4.57 3.84 -24.50
C THR A 76 3.77 5.07 -24.09
N ASN A 77 3.90 6.19 -24.82
CA ASN A 77 3.09 7.39 -24.56
C ASN A 77 1.58 7.09 -24.58
N GLN A 78 1.11 6.26 -25.51
CA GLN A 78 -0.28 5.80 -25.55
C GLN A 78 -0.66 4.97 -24.31
N GLY A 79 0.25 4.13 -23.82
CA GLY A 79 0.07 3.36 -22.59
C GLY A 79 -0.01 4.25 -21.34
N LEU A 80 0.80 5.31 -21.27
CA LEU A 80 0.78 6.30 -20.19
C LEU A 80 -0.56 7.06 -20.17
N GLU A 81 -1.04 7.52 -21.33
CA GLU A 81 -2.34 8.20 -21.44
C GLU A 81 -3.51 7.32 -21.01
N GLN A 82 -3.49 6.04 -21.37
CA GLN A 82 -4.54 5.09 -20.94
C GLN A 82 -4.48 4.80 -19.44
N ALA A 83 -3.27 4.69 -18.85
CA ALA A 83 -3.12 4.51 -17.41
C ALA A 83 -3.66 5.71 -16.63
N ALA A 84 -3.35 6.94 -17.07
CA ALA A 84 -3.86 8.17 -16.44
C ALA A 84 -5.39 8.26 -16.48
N LYS A 85 -6.02 7.91 -17.62
CA LYS A 85 -7.49 7.90 -17.77
C LYS A 85 -8.20 6.87 -16.89
N ARG A 86 -7.53 5.79 -16.48
CA ARG A 86 -8.10 4.80 -15.54
C ARG A 86 -8.10 5.27 -14.09
N LEU A 87 -7.35 6.33 -13.78
CA LEU A 87 -7.18 6.86 -12.43
C LEU A 87 -8.07 8.10 -12.16
N SER A 88 -8.59 8.75 -13.20
CA SER A 88 -9.59 9.84 -13.14
C SER A 88 -11.00 9.29 -12.99
#